data_AF-A0A3L7QCD4-F1
#
_entry.id   AF-A0A3L7QCD4-F1
#
_cell.length_a   1.000
_cell.length_b   1.000
_cell.length_c   1.000
_cell.angle_alpha   90.00
_cell.angle_beta   90.00
_cell.angle_gamma   90.00
#
_symmetry.space_group_name_H-M   'P 1'
#
loop_
_entity.id
_entity.type
_entity.pdbx_description
1 polymer ?
#
loop_
_entity_poly.entity_id
_entity_poly.type
_entity_poly.pdbx_seq_one_letter_code
_entity_poly.pdbx_strand_id
1 'polypeptide(L)'
;MNDSSKASGPGLIRKAANFGKAVVKHVADGGKHVTDEVYLARLSVCANCPSLDPQKLRCKERTCGCRLKTKARWRSESCPLQKWPAV
;
A
#
# COMPACT_ATOMS: atom_id res chain seq x y z
N MET A 1 -16.87 -34.19 -33.07
CA MET A 1 -16.90 -34.78 -31.72
C MET A 1 -15.84 -34.05 -30.89
N ASN A 2 -16.17 -33.06 -30.05
CA ASN A 2 -16.44 -33.14 -28.58
C ASN A 2 -15.47 -34.10 -27.85
N ASP A 3 -14.46 -33.64 -27.10
CA ASP A 3 -14.43 -32.97 -25.77
C ASP A 3 -14.17 -33.97 -24.63
N SER A 4 -13.08 -33.76 -23.87
CA SER A 4 -12.81 -34.19 -22.47
C SER A 4 -11.30 -34.40 -22.23
N SER A 5 -10.64 -34.08 -21.12
CA SER A 5 -10.96 -33.44 -19.84
C SER A 5 -9.68 -33.48 -18.96
N LYS A 6 -9.49 -32.47 -18.09
CA LYS A 6 -8.77 -32.48 -16.79
C LYS A 6 -7.22 -32.31 -16.72
N ALA A 7 -6.86 -31.04 -16.52
CA ALA A 7 -6.06 -30.49 -15.42
C ALA A 7 -4.75 -31.19 -14.99
N SER A 8 -3.64 -30.50 -15.17
CA SER A 8 -2.50 -30.59 -14.24
C SER A 8 -1.86 -29.21 -14.16
N GLY A 9 -2.14 -28.49 -13.07
CA GLY A 9 -1.53 -27.20 -12.80
C GLY A 9 0.01 -27.29 -12.79
N PRO A 10 0.72 -26.14 -12.78
CA PRO A 10 2.17 -26.11 -12.85
C PRO A 10 2.81 -27.11 -11.87
N GLY A 11 3.78 -27.89 -12.35
CA GLY A 11 4.52 -28.84 -11.53
C GLY A 11 5.08 -28.18 -10.27
N LEU A 12 5.27 -28.95 -9.20
CA LEU A 12 5.63 -28.45 -7.87
C LEU A 12 6.81 -27.46 -7.89
N ILE A 13 7.82 -27.70 -8.73
CA ILE A 13 8.99 -26.84 -8.89
C ILE A 13 8.59 -25.44 -9.42
N ARG A 14 7.67 -25.39 -10.38
CA ARG A 14 7.18 -24.12 -10.94
C ARG A 14 6.27 -23.39 -9.95
N LYS A 15 5.55 -24.12 -9.09
CA LYS A 15 4.82 -23.52 -7.95
C LYS A 15 5.78 -22.92 -6.92
N ALA A 16 6.87 -23.61 -6.56
CA ALA A 16 7.88 -23.10 -5.64
C ALA A 16 8.62 -21.87 -6.19
N ALA A 17 8.98 -21.86 -7.49
CA ALA A 17 9.59 -20.71 -8.14
C ALA A 17 8.64 -19.50 -8.21
N ASN A 18 7.36 -19.72 -8.53
CA ASN A 18 6.35 -18.67 -8.51
C ASN A 18 6.11 -18.14 -7.09
N PHE A 19 6.09 -19.02 -6.09
CA PHE A 19 5.97 -18.64 -4.68
C PHE A 19 7.19 -17.85 -4.21
N GLY A 20 8.41 -18.27 -4.54
CA GLY A 20 9.64 -17.53 -4.25
C GLY A 20 9.65 -16.15 -4.89
N LYS A 21 9.22 -16.03 -6.15
CA LYS A 21 9.04 -14.72 -6.82
C LYS A 21 7.98 -13.86 -6.14
N ALA A 22 6.88 -14.47 -5.70
CA ALA A 22 5.84 -13.79 -4.93
C ALA A 22 6.34 -13.33 -3.56
N VAL A 23 7.15 -14.13 -2.86
CA VAL A 23 7.77 -13.78 -1.58
C VAL A 23 8.81 -12.67 -1.76
N VAL A 24 9.66 -12.74 -2.79
CA VAL A 24 10.62 -11.66 -3.11
C VAL A 24 9.87 -10.37 -3.46
N LYS A 25 8.77 -10.44 -4.22
CA LYS A 25 7.93 -9.27 -4.51
C LYS A 25 7.21 -8.74 -3.26
N HIS A 26 6.73 -9.63 -2.41
CA HIS A 26 6.09 -9.32 -1.13
C HIS A 26 7.07 -8.69 -0.12
N VAL A 27 8.33 -9.14 -0.10
CA VAL A 27 9.42 -8.57 0.72
C VAL A 27 10.00 -7.30 0.09
N ALA A 28 10.00 -7.18 -1.25
CA ALA A 28 10.40 -5.96 -1.95
C ALA A 28 9.39 -4.81 -1.73
N ASP A 29 8.08 -5.10 -1.68
CA ASP A 29 7.00 -4.18 -1.30
C ASP A 29 6.85 -4.01 0.23
N GLY A 30 7.20 -5.04 1.01
CA GLY A 30 7.88 -4.99 2.31
C GLY A 30 7.30 -4.21 3.48
N GLY A 31 6.09 -3.67 3.44
CA GLY A 31 5.61 -2.77 4.51
C GLY A 31 6.59 -1.60 4.72
N LYS A 32 7.31 -1.22 3.66
CA LYS A 32 8.38 -0.24 3.75
C LYS A 32 7.79 1.09 4.15
N HIS A 33 8.42 1.70 5.12
CA HIS A 33 8.14 3.07 5.44
C HIS A 33 8.75 3.98 4.36
N VAL A 34 8.09 5.09 4.11
CA VAL A 34 8.72 6.20 3.38
C VAL A 34 9.88 6.76 4.21
N THR A 35 10.81 7.49 3.58
CA THR A 35 11.86 8.21 4.30
C THR A 35 11.24 9.23 5.27
N ASP A 36 11.98 9.62 6.31
CA ASP A 36 11.48 10.60 7.28
C ASP A 36 11.15 11.94 6.61
N GLU A 37 11.90 12.34 5.56
CA GLU A 37 11.61 13.52 4.73
C GLU A 37 10.22 13.42 4.08
N VAL A 38 9.92 12.30 3.42
CA VAL A 38 8.62 12.08 2.76
C VAL A 38 7.51 11.97 3.79
N TYR A 39 7.77 11.33 4.93
CA TYR A 39 6.82 11.25 6.03
C TYR A 39 6.47 12.64 6.56
N LEU A 40 7.47 13.49 6.83
CA LEU A 40 7.29 14.86 7.28
C LEU A 40 6.59 15.71 6.23
N ALA A 41 6.91 15.53 4.94
CA ALA A 41 6.21 16.20 3.85
C ALA A 41 4.72 15.82 3.81
N ARG A 42 4.40 14.52 3.93
CA ARG A 42 3.01 14.03 4.01
C ARG A 42 2.26 14.59 5.22
N LEU A 43 2.92 14.66 6.38
CA LEU A 43 2.34 15.27 7.58
C LEU A 43 2.12 16.76 7.43
N SER A 44 3.07 17.49 6.83
CA SER A 44 2.97 18.93 6.57
C SER A 44 1.81 19.25 5.63
N VAL A 45 1.64 18.45 4.56
CA VAL A 45 0.46 18.54 3.68
C VAL A 45 -0.84 18.35 4.46
N CYS A 46 -0.89 17.36 5.35
CA CYS A 46 -2.09 17.10 6.13
C CYS A 46 -2.34 18.14 7.22
N ALA A 47 -1.31 18.74 7.81
CA ALA A 47 -1.43 19.83 8.77
C ALA A 47 -2.14 21.05 8.17
N ASN A 48 -1.95 21.30 6.87
CA ASN A 48 -2.62 22.36 6.11
C ASN A 48 -3.93 21.90 5.44
N CYS A 49 -4.38 20.67 5.67
CA CYS A 49 -5.55 20.11 5.00
C CYS A 49 -6.84 20.38 5.81
N PRO A 50 -7.89 20.98 5.23
CA PRO A 50 -9.16 21.25 5.94
C PRO A 50 -9.87 19.97 6.41
N SER A 51 -9.56 18.85 5.75
CA SER A 51 -10.08 17.54 6.09
C SER A 51 -9.36 16.88 7.27
N LEU A 52 -8.31 17.46 7.84
CA LEU A 52 -7.69 16.93 9.07
C LEU A 52 -8.57 17.23 10.30
N ASP A 53 -8.76 16.22 11.14
CA ASP A 53 -9.17 16.37 12.53
C ASP A 53 -7.90 16.37 13.39
N PRO A 54 -7.43 17.54 13.86
CA PRO A 54 -6.19 17.65 14.62
C PRO A 54 -6.30 17.03 16.01
N GLN A 55 -7.49 16.98 16.61
CA GLN A 55 -7.68 16.37 17.93
C GLN A 55 -7.47 14.86 17.89
N LYS A 56 -7.87 14.21 16.79
CA LYS A 56 -7.78 12.75 16.61
C LYS A 56 -6.64 12.31 15.69
N LEU A 57 -5.90 13.25 15.12
CA LEU A 57 -4.89 13.03 14.07
C LEU A 57 -5.40 12.08 12.98
N ARG A 58 -6.61 12.37 12.50
CA ARG A 58 -7.36 11.52 11.57
C ARG A 58 -7.87 12.35 10.40
N CYS A 59 -7.83 11.80 9.20
CA CYS A 59 -8.49 12.43 8.07
C CYS A 59 -10.02 12.21 8.17
N LYS A 60 -10.79 13.30 8.04
CA LYS A 60 -12.25 13.32 7.99
C LYS A 60 -12.80 12.91 6.63
N GLU A 61 -11.95 12.81 5.59
CA GLU A 61 -12.37 12.28 4.30
C GLU A 61 -12.85 10.84 4.44
N ARG A 62 -14.06 10.57 3.97
CA ARG A 62 -14.68 9.24 4.02
C ARG A 62 -13.85 8.19 3.28
N THR A 63 -13.18 8.58 2.21
CA THR A 63 -12.30 7.73 1.40
C THR A 63 -10.91 7.53 2.01
N CYS A 64 -10.54 8.33 3.00
CA CYS A 64 -9.26 8.19 3.72
C CYS A 64 -9.47 7.55 5.09
N GLY A 65 -10.25 8.18 5.98
CA GLY A 65 -10.68 7.69 7.31
C GLY A 65 -9.59 7.27 8.31
N CYS A 66 -8.33 7.17 7.90
CA CYS A 66 -7.27 6.52 8.66
C CYS A 66 -6.56 7.43 9.66
N ARG A 67 -5.89 6.80 10.63
CA ARG A 67 -4.94 7.44 11.54
C ARG A 67 -3.70 7.92 10.76
N LEU A 68 -3.44 9.22 10.83
CA LEU A 68 -2.45 9.88 10.00
C LEU A 68 -1.02 9.43 10.31
N LYS A 69 -0.69 9.26 11.60
CA LYS A 69 0.66 8.87 12.05
C LYS A 69 1.15 7.56 11.41
N THR A 70 0.25 6.59 11.24
CA THR A 70 0.57 5.27 10.70
C THR A 70 0.52 5.29 9.17
N LYS A 71 -0.58 5.80 8.59
CA LYS A 71 -0.80 5.76 7.13
C LYS A 71 0.22 6.61 6.36
N ALA A 72 0.60 7.79 6.88
CA ALA A 72 1.59 8.64 6.22
C ALA A 72 2.97 7.97 6.14
N ARG A 73 3.26 7.00 7.04
CA ARG A 73 4.52 6.28 7.06
C ARG A 73 4.57 5.17 6.02
N TRP A 74 3.44 4.61 5.61
CA TRP A 74 3.40 3.49 4.67
C TRP A 74 3.65 3.94 3.23
N ARG A 75 4.67 3.38 2.57
CA ARG A 75 4.99 3.66 1.16
C ARG A 75 3.86 3.22 0.21
N SER A 76 3.17 2.13 0.53
CA SER A 76 2.02 1.62 -0.25
C SER A 76 0.81 2.55 -0.24
N GLU A 77 0.76 3.50 0.69
CA GLU A 77 -0.39 4.36 0.88
C GLU A 77 -0.25 5.66 0.11
N SER A 78 -1.40 6.15 -0.37
CA SER A 78 -1.53 7.41 -1.07
C SER A 78 -2.67 8.23 -0.47
N CYS A 79 -2.60 9.55 -0.65
CA CYS A 79 -3.73 10.42 -0.33
C CYS A 79 -4.81 10.23 -1.40
N PRO A 80 -6.06 9.91 -1.04
CA PRO A 80 -7.15 9.80 -2.02
C PRO A 80 -7.48 11.15 -2.68
N LEU A 81 -7.09 12.26 -2.06
CA LEU A 81 -7.17 13.62 -2.65
C LEU A 81 -5.95 13.97 -3.51
N GLN A 82 -5.01 13.04 -3.72
CA GLN A 82 -3.79 13.23 -4.52
C GLN A 82 -2.90 14.39 -4.03
N LYS A 83 -2.97 14.76 -2.74
CA LYS A 83 -2.19 15.86 -2.15
C LYS A 83 -0.78 15.47 -1.68
N TRP A 84 -0.50 14.17 -1.54
CA TRP A 84 0.81 13.70 -1.07
C TRP A 84 1.85 13.70 -2.20
N PRO A 85 3.13 13.97 -1.89
CA PRO A 85 4.19 13.83 -2.87
C PRO A 85 4.36 12.37 -3.31
N ALA A 86 4.87 12.19 -4.53
CA ALA A 86 5.26 10.88 -5.06
C ALA A 86 6.37 10.24 -4.19
N VAL A 87 6.38 8.90 -4.12
CA VAL A 87 7.26 8.08 -3.27
C VAL A 87 8.22 7.21 -4.07
#